data_AF-A0A955M0N6-F1
#
_entry.id   AF-A0A955M0N6-F1
#
_cell.length_a   1.000
_cell.length_b   1.000
_cell.length_c   1.000
_cell.angle_alpha   90.00
_cell.angle_beta   90.00
_cell.angle_gamma   90.00
#
_symmetry.space_group_name_H-M   'P 1'
#
loop_
_entity.id
_entity.type
_entity.pdbx_description
1 polymer ?
#
loop_
_entity_poly.entity_id
_entity_poly.type
_entity_poly.pdbx_seq_one_letter_code
_entity_poly.pdbx_strand_id
1 'polypeptide(L)'
;MTRQEALLILNAIPALSNKVIQKLLDFFGCSTRILGSNQKELQASGILREQSIQNILEFNRDGFLKNELALIQSHGVELLCIGDDHYPEQLATIPDAPVVLYVKGQLPKNHHISLSIV
;
A
#
# COMPACT_ATOMS: atom_id res chain seq x y z
N MET A 1 2.90 -13.80 4.95
CA MET A 1 2.71 -12.43 4.44
C MET A 1 1.24 -12.20 4.18
N THR A 2 0.64 -11.22 4.86
CA THR A 2 -0.76 -10.82 4.66
C THR A 2 -0.90 -9.81 3.51
N ARG A 3 -2.14 -9.54 3.08
CA ARG A 3 -2.44 -8.49 2.09
C ARG A 3 -1.90 -7.12 2.54
N GLN A 4 -2.12 -6.77 3.80
CA GLN A 4 -1.73 -5.48 4.38
C GLN A 4 -0.20 -5.34 4.45
N GLU A 5 0.51 -6.38 4.90
CA GLU A 5 1.98 -6.39 4.91
C GLU A 5 2.56 -6.22 3.50
N ALA A 6 1.96 -6.87 2.51
CA ALA A 6 2.38 -6.72 1.12
C ALA A 6 2.12 -5.31 0.57
N LEU A 7 1.00 -4.66 0.93
CA LEU A 7 0.73 -3.27 0.55
C LEU A 7 1.71 -2.30 1.23
N LEU A 8 2.03 -2.54 2.49
CA LEU A 8 3.02 -1.78 3.25
C LEU A 8 4.40 -1.84 2.59
N ILE A 9 4.83 -3.03 2.18
CA ILE A 9 6.07 -3.22 1.41
C ILE A 9 5.99 -2.47 0.08
N LEU A 10 4.93 -2.65 -0.71
CA LEU A 10 4.79 -1.99 -2.01
C LEU A 10 4.84 -0.46 -1.90
N ASN A 11 4.23 0.10 -0.86
CA ASN A 11 4.23 1.54 -0.58
C ASN A 11 5.64 2.09 -0.24
N ALA A 12 6.53 1.25 0.31
CA ALA A 12 7.88 1.64 0.67
C ALA A 12 8.90 1.49 -0.46
N ILE A 13 8.56 0.77 -1.53
CA ILE A 13 9.45 0.56 -2.66
C ILE A 13 9.61 1.88 -3.44
N PRO A 14 10.86 2.34 -3.68
CA PRO A 14 11.09 3.58 -4.41
C PRO A 14 10.49 3.57 -5.81
N ALA A 15 10.01 4.73 -6.26
CA ALA A 15 9.42 4.94 -7.57
C ALA A 15 8.09 4.19 -7.83
N LEU A 16 7.40 3.73 -6.78
CA LEU A 16 6.00 3.33 -6.84
C LEU A 16 5.12 4.42 -6.23
N SER A 17 4.17 4.94 -6.99
CA SER A 17 3.13 5.85 -6.50
C SER A 17 1.84 5.09 -6.21
N ASN A 18 0.91 5.70 -5.45
CA ASN A 18 -0.38 5.08 -5.15
C ASN A 18 -1.13 4.69 -6.44
N LYS A 19 -1.18 5.56 -7.44
CA LYS A 19 -1.71 5.24 -8.78
C LYS A 19 -1.07 4.01 -9.43
N VAL A 20 0.25 3.86 -9.34
CA VAL A 20 0.95 2.70 -9.92
C VAL A 20 0.59 1.44 -9.16
N ILE A 21 0.61 1.48 -7.82
CA ILE A 21 0.24 0.35 -6.98
C ILE A 21 -1.21 -0.05 -7.25
N GLN A 22 -2.14 0.89 -7.37
CA GLN A 22 -3.53 0.60 -7.72
C GLN A 22 -3.66 -0.11 -9.08
N LYS A 23 -2.98 0.39 -10.12
CA LYS A 23 -2.97 -0.28 -11.43
C LYS A 23 -2.42 -1.71 -11.37
N LEU A 24 -1.40 -1.93 -10.53
CA LEU A 24 -0.86 -3.27 -10.31
C LEU A 24 -1.86 -4.16 -9.56
N LEU A 25 -2.58 -3.63 -8.57
CA LEU A 25 -3.65 -4.35 -7.89
C LEU A 25 -4.77 -4.73 -8.86
N ASP A 26 -5.15 -3.83 -9.76
CA ASP A 26 -6.17 -4.10 -10.78
C ASP A 26 -5.71 -5.20 -11.76
N PHE A 27 -4.42 -5.22 -12.13
CA PHE A 27 -3.85 -6.22 -13.06
C PHE A 27 -3.58 -7.59 -12.40
N PHE A 28 -2.96 -7.61 -11.21
CA PHE A 28 -2.55 -8.85 -10.54
C PHE A 28 -3.63 -9.41 -9.61
N GLY A 29 -4.57 -8.58 -9.17
CA GLY A 29 -5.69 -8.91 -8.28
C GLY A 29 -5.37 -8.75 -6.79
N CYS A 30 -4.14 -9.02 -6.35
CA CYS A 30 -3.76 -8.85 -4.94
C CYS A 30 -2.29 -8.48 -4.74
N SER A 31 -2.01 -7.78 -3.63
CA SER A 31 -0.68 -7.26 -3.29
C SER A 31 0.39 -8.35 -3.11
N THR A 32 0.01 -9.48 -2.52
CA THR A 32 0.92 -10.60 -2.30
C THR A 32 1.41 -11.22 -3.62
N ARG A 33 0.56 -11.21 -4.66
CA ARG A 33 0.93 -11.72 -5.99
C ARG A 33 1.93 -10.81 -6.68
N ILE A 34 1.78 -9.49 -6.56
CA ILE A 34 2.73 -8.52 -7.14
C ILE A 34 4.14 -8.77 -6.61
N LEU A 35 4.29 -8.94 -5.28
CA LEU A 35 5.59 -9.22 -4.67
C LEU A 35 6.12 -10.62 -4.99
N GLY A 36 5.23 -11.59 -5.22
CA GLY A 36 5.60 -12.95 -5.62
C GLY A 36 5.95 -13.10 -7.10
N SER A 37 5.66 -12.09 -7.92
CA SER A 37 5.87 -12.16 -9.37
C SER A 37 7.35 -12.04 -9.75
N ASN A 38 7.73 -12.78 -10.78
CA ASN A 38 9.06 -12.71 -11.36
C ASN A 38 9.20 -11.52 -12.33
N GLN A 39 10.42 -11.22 -12.76
CA GLN A 39 10.72 -10.11 -13.67
C GLN A 39 9.87 -10.13 -14.95
N LYS A 40 9.67 -11.31 -15.57
CA LYS A 40 8.92 -11.43 -16.82
C LYS A 40 7.44 -11.10 -16.63
N GLU A 41 6.85 -11.53 -15.52
CA GLU A 41 5.45 -11.23 -15.18
C GLU A 41 5.25 -9.73 -14.91
N LEU A 42 6.18 -9.11 -14.17
CA LEU A 42 6.15 -7.67 -13.91
C LEU A 42 6.30 -6.86 -15.20
N GLN A 43 7.18 -7.28 -16.12
CA GLN A 43 7.32 -6.67 -17.44
C GLN A 43 6.07 -6.84 -18.30
N ALA A 44 5.45 -8.03 -18.27
CA ALA A 44 4.24 -8.33 -19.05
C ALA A 44 3.04 -7.45 -18.66
N SER A 45 3.04 -6.87 -17.45
CA SER A 45 2.01 -5.91 -17.05
C SER A 45 1.99 -4.64 -17.90
N GLY A 46 3.14 -4.22 -18.45
CA GLY A 46 3.30 -2.94 -19.17
C GLY A 46 3.13 -1.70 -18.28
N ILE A 47 2.91 -1.87 -16.97
CA ILE A 47 2.68 -0.76 -16.01
C ILE A 47 4.00 -0.19 -15.49
N LEU A 48 5.00 -1.05 -15.33
CA LEU A 48 6.26 -0.74 -14.66
C LEU A 48 7.38 -0.46 -15.66
N ARG A 49 8.26 0.48 -15.30
CA ARG A 49 9.55 0.67 -15.96
C ARG A 49 10.58 -0.29 -15.38
N GLU A 50 11.64 -0.55 -16.13
CA GLU A 50 12.72 -1.47 -15.73
C GLU A 50 13.28 -1.16 -14.33
N GLN A 51 13.52 0.11 -14.01
CA GLN A 51 13.98 0.52 -12.67
C GLN A 51 13.00 0.13 -11.55
N SER A 52 11.70 0.34 -11.75
CA SER A 52 10.69 -0.03 -10.75
C SER A 52 10.60 -1.53 -10.56
N ILE A 53 10.79 -2.31 -11.63
CA ILE A 53 10.83 -3.78 -11.56
C ILE A 53 12.04 -4.24 -10.75
N GLN A 54 13.22 -3.66 -11.01
CA GLN A 54 14.43 -3.96 -10.24
C GLN A 54 14.23 -3.60 -8.76
N ASN A 55 13.68 -2.43 -8.47
CA ASN A 55 13.38 -2.01 -7.10
C ASN A 55 12.47 -3.02 -6.40
N ILE A 56 11.44 -3.57 -7.06
CA ILE A 56 10.55 -4.57 -6.47
C ILE A 56 11.27 -5.89 -6.16
N LEU A 57 12.17 -6.31 -7.05
CA LEU A 57 12.90 -7.58 -6.92
C LEU A 57 13.99 -7.51 -5.85
N GLU A 58 14.67 -6.37 -5.71
CA GLU A 58 15.82 -6.19 -4.83
C GLU A 58 15.48 -5.58 -3.46
N PHE A 59 14.25 -5.09 -3.26
CA PHE A 59 13.85 -4.48 -2.00
C PHE A 59 14.01 -5.46 -0.82
N ASN A 60 14.62 -4.99 0.28
CA ASN A 60 14.74 -5.78 1.50
C ASN A 60 13.41 -5.82 2.27
N ARG A 61 12.52 -6.69 1.82
CA ARG A 61 11.14 -6.83 2.32
C ARG A 61 11.11 -7.23 3.80
N ASP A 62 11.90 -8.23 4.18
CA ASP A 62 11.88 -8.79 5.54
C ASP A 62 12.44 -7.79 6.55
N GLY A 63 13.56 -7.13 6.21
CA GLY A 63 14.15 -6.11 7.06
C GLY A 63 13.24 -4.89 7.24
N PHE A 64 12.66 -4.40 6.15
CA PHE A 64 11.72 -3.29 6.19
C PHE A 64 10.48 -3.66 7.03
N LEU A 65 9.81 -4.78 6.72
CA LEU A 65 8.57 -5.15 7.37
C LEU A 65 8.75 -5.35 8.88
N LYS A 66 9.85 -6.00 9.30
CA LYS A 66 10.17 -6.20 10.71
C LYS A 66 10.30 -4.87 11.46
N ASN A 67 11.01 -3.91 10.88
CA ASN A 67 11.22 -2.60 11.50
C ASN A 67 9.92 -1.79 11.54
N GLU A 68 9.17 -1.79 10.44
CA GLU A 68 7.95 -1.01 10.30
C GLU A 68 6.85 -1.51 11.24
N LEU A 69 6.65 -2.83 11.33
CA LEU A 69 5.68 -3.41 12.28
C LEU A 69 6.04 -3.12 13.73
N ALA A 70 7.34 -3.14 14.08
CA ALA A 70 7.80 -2.78 15.42
C ALA A 70 7.48 -1.31 15.76
N LEU A 71 7.65 -0.39 14.80
CA LEU A 71 7.31 1.02 14.96
C LEU A 71 5.80 1.25 15.08
N ILE A 72 5.00 0.58 14.24
CA ILE A 72 3.54 0.64 14.29
C ILE A 72 3.06 0.21 15.67
N GLN A 73 3.58 -0.91 16.17
CA GLN A 73 3.25 -1.43 17.50
C GLN A 73 3.70 -0.47 18.61
N SER A 74 4.94 0.02 18.57
CA SER A 74 5.48 0.87 19.64
C SER A 74 4.77 2.23 19.74
N HIS A 75 4.21 2.72 18.64
CA HIS A 75 3.50 4.00 18.60
C HIS A 75 1.99 3.85 18.78
N GLY A 76 1.47 2.63 18.90
CA GLY A 76 0.03 2.36 18.98
C GLY A 76 -0.72 2.86 17.75
N VAL A 77 -0.14 2.64 16.57
CA VAL A 77 -0.70 3.05 15.29
C VAL A 77 -1.49 1.89 14.70
N GLU A 78 -2.67 2.19 14.15
CA GLU A 78 -3.47 1.27 13.37
C GLU A 78 -3.15 1.47 11.88
N LEU A 79 -3.07 0.37 11.14
CA LEU A 79 -2.81 0.38 9.71
C LEU A 79 -4.10 0.04 8.96
N LEU A 80 -4.56 0.97 8.13
CA LEU A 80 -5.70 0.78 7.23
C LEU A 80 -5.21 0.77 5.79
N CYS A 81 -5.56 -0.27 5.05
CA CYS A 81 -5.21 -0.38 3.64
C CYS A 81 -6.42 -0.10 2.75
N ILE A 82 -6.15 0.36 1.53
CA ILE A 82 -7.20 0.56 0.52
C ILE A 82 -7.95 -0.75 0.29
N GLY A 83 -9.29 -0.68 0.38
CA GLY A 83 -10.20 -1.82 0.27
C GLY A 83 -10.30 -2.70 1.53
N ASP A 84 -9.91 -2.17 2.70
CA ASP A 84 -10.34 -2.67 4.00
C ASP A 84 -11.67 -2.00 4.39
N ASP A 85 -12.55 -2.69 5.12
CA ASP A 85 -13.90 -2.19 5.47
C ASP A 85 -13.89 -0.89 6.29
N HIS A 86 -12.83 -0.67 7.07
CA HIS A 86 -12.67 0.52 7.91
C HIS A 86 -11.90 1.67 7.22
N TYR A 87 -11.50 1.49 5.96
CA TYR A 87 -10.83 2.54 5.20
C TYR A 87 -11.84 3.62 4.78
N PRO A 88 -11.57 4.93 4.99
CA PRO A 88 -12.54 5.98 4.67
C PRO A 88 -12.93 6.01 3.19
N GLU A 89 -14.20 5.74 2.89
CA GLU A 89 -14.72 5.62 1.52
C GLU A 89 -14.46 6.88 0.67
N GLN A 90 -14.67 8.07 1.26
CA GLN A 90 -14.40 9.33 0.58
C GLN A 90 -12.93 9.48 0.18
N LEU A 91 -12.02 8.96 1.00
CA LEU A 91 -10.58 8.97 0.69
C LEU A 91 -10.22 7.89 -0.33
N ALA A 92 -10.99 6.81 -0.45
CA ALA A 92 -10.74 5.75 -1.43
C ALA A 92 -11.11 6.18 -2.86
N THR A 93 -12.02 7.13 -3.01
CA THR A 93 -12.57 7.56 -4.31
C THR A 93 -11.79 8.70 -4.97
N ILE A 94 -10.87 9.36 -4.25
CA ILE A 94 -10.06 10.43 -4.84
C ILE A 94 -8.99 9.89 -5.79
N PRO A 95 -8.58 10.67 -6.80
CA PRO A 95 -7.40 10.34 -7.58
C PRO A 95 -6.16 10.24 -6.69
N ASP A 96 -5.35 9.20 -6.88
CA ASP A 96 -4.13 8.95 -6.08
C ASP A 96 -4.37 8.66 -4.59
N ALA A 97 -5.55 8.11 -4.26
CA ALA A 97 -5.88 7.67 -2.90
C ALA A 97 -4.74 6.87 -2.24
N PRO A 98 -4.38 7.17 -0.98
CA PRO A 98 -3.28 6.48 -0.32
C PRO A 98 -3.58 4.98 -0.17
N VAL A 99 -2.62 4.15 -0.56
CA VAL A 99 -2.78 2.69 -0.48
C VAL A 99 -2.69 2.19 0.97
N VAL A 100 -1.93 2.91 1.78
CA VAL A 100 -1.70 2.64 3.21
C VAL A 100 -1.94 3.93 3.98
N LEU A 101 -2.77 3.86 5.02
CA LEU A 101 -3.07 4.93 5.94
C LEU A 101 -2.65 4.53 7.35
N TYR A 102 -1.80 5.34 7.97
CA TYR A 102 -1.37 5.17 9.36
C TYR A 102 -2.25 6.05 10.26
N VAL A 103 -2.97 5.41 11.18
CA VAL A 103 -3.92 6.08 12.07
C VAL A 103 -3.39 6.00 13.50
N LYS A 104 -3.18 7.15 14.13
CA LYS A 104 -2.89 7.21 15.57
C LYS A 104 -4.13 7.71 16.32
N GLY A 105 -4.63 6.89 17.25
CA GLY A 105 -5.90 7.16 17.93
C GLY A 105 -7.04 6.36 17.29
N GLN A 106 -8.22 6.94 17.18
CA GLN A 106 -9.41 6.29 16.61
C GLN A 106 -10.09 7.19 15.59
N LEU A 107 -10.42 6.64 14.43
CA LEU A 107 -11.30 7.33 13.48
C LEU A 107 -12.73 7.39 14.05
N PRO A 108 -13.49 8.49 13.81
CA PRO A 108 -14.89 8.57 14.22
C PRO A 108 -15.69 7.45 13.57
N LYS A 109 -16.67 6.81 14.25
CA LYS A 109 -17.42 5.68 13.64
C LYS A 109 -18.21 6.04 12.37
N ASN A 110 -18.62 7.30 12.23
CA ASN A 110 -19.36 7.82 11.07
C ASN A 110 -18.56 8.96 10.43
N HIS A 111 -17.57 8.64 9.60
CA HIS A 111 -16.74 9.62 8.88
C HIS A 111 -17.31 10.02 7.50
N HIS A 112 -18.58 9.71 7.21
CA HIS A 112 -19.25 10.10 5.96
C HIS A 112 -19.30 11.62 5.72
N ILE A 113 -19.21 12.42 6.79
CA ILE A 113 -19.14 13.87 6.69
C ILE A 113 -17.94 14.34 7.50
N SER A 114 -16.91 14.79 6.80
CA SER A 114 -15.73 15.43 7.38
C SER A 114 -15.52 16.78 6.69
N LEU A 115 -15.19 17.83 7.46
CA LEU A 115 -14.90 19.16 6.94
C LEU A 115 -13.44 19.52 7.23
N SER A 116 -12.71 19.91 6.20
CA SER A 116 -11.37 20.46 6.35
C SER A 116 -11.43 21.95 6.67
N ILE A 117 -10.61 22.40 7.60
CA ILE A 117 -10.35 23.82 7.90
C ILE A 117 -8.85 24.01 7.68
N VAL A 118 -8.48 24.89 6.73
CA VAL A 118 -7.08 25.12 6.29
C VAL A 118 -6.73 26.60 6.34
#